data_AF-X0S123-F1
#
_entry.id   AF-X0S123-F1
#
_cell.length_a   1.000
_cell.length_b   1.000
_cell.length_c   1.000
_cell.angle_alpha   90.00
_cell.angle_beta   90.00
_cell.angle_gamma   90.00
#
_symmetry.space_group_name_H-M   'P 1'
#
loop_
_entity.id
_entity.type
_entity.pdbx_description
1 polymer ?
#
loop_
_entity_poly.entity_id
_entity_poly.type
_entity_poly.pdbx_seq_one_letter_code
_entity_poly.pdbx_strand_id
1 'polypeptide(L)'
;MEKEKDLLKLTADLKENYPDLGVQKVEMGQDGKAALYLRPTDKKLAQLEEASVIRRNFLVREDLDLLQEKKTASQLPAQDLYRRSYELYWDNDLYGSVINTLANFSMKGFENDIGDPDIKHFFDSWVADVNFEEVLEWVYLDFFRAGMVKTYKVLGKYEPKITH
;
A
#
# COMPACT_ATOMS: atom_id res chain seq x y z
N MET A 1 42.38 5.01 19.06
CA MET A 1 43.27 5.11 17.87
C MET A 1 43.53 3.76 17.20
N GLU A 2 43.74 2.66 17.94
CA GLU A 2 44.04 1.35 17.33
C GLU A 2 42.83 0.75 16.60
N LYS A 3 41.66 0.69 17.26
CA LYS A 3 40.39 0.22 16.67
C LYS A 3 39.96 0.95 15.40
N GLU A 4 40.30 2.23 15.28
CA GLU A 4 39.95 3.05 14.12
C GLU A 4 40.83 2.71 12.90
N LYS A 5 42.11 2.40 13.13
CA LYS A 5 43.02 1.92 12.08
C LYS A 5 42.63 0.52 11.60
N ASP A 6 42.16 -0.34 12.51
CA ASP A 6 41.71 -1.69 12.16
C ASP A 6 40.42 -1.67 11.32
N LEU A 7 39.50 -0.76 11.64
CA LEU A 7 38.27 -0.57 10.84
C LEU A 7 38.55 0.01 9.45
N LEU A 8 39.55 0.89 9.33
CA LEU A 8 39.97 1.41 8.03
C LEU A 8 40.62 0.33 7.15
N LYS A 9 41.46 -0.53 7.75
CA LYS A 9 42.02 -1.70 7.04
C LYS A 9 40.92 -2.67 6.60
N LEU A 10 40.01 -3.02 7.51
CA LEU A 10 38.88 -3.89 7.20
C LEU A 10 38.00 -3.33 6.08
N THR A 11 37.77 -2.01 6.07
CA THR A 11 37.01 -1.35 5.01
C THR A 11 37.75 -1.38 3.67
N ALA A 12 39.09 -1.24 3.67
CA ALA A 12 39.91 -1.36 2.46
C ALA A 12 39.91 -2.80 1.93
N ASP A 13 40.11 -3.79 2.80
CA ASP A 13 40.11 -5.21 2.44
C ASP A 13 38.74 -5.65 1.88
N LEU A 14 37.63 -5.15 2.42
CA LEU A 14 36.29 -5.44 1.92
C LEU A 14 36.01 -4.77 0.57
N LYS A 15 36.57 -3.58 0.32
CA LYS A 15 36.47 -2.91 -0.99
C LYS A 15 37.27 -3.66 -2.07
N GLU A 16 38.42 -4.21 -1.72
CA GLU A 16 39.26 -4.96 -2.65
C GLU A 16 38.67 -6.34 -2.97
N ASN A 17 38.18 -7.06 -1.95
CA ASN A 17 37.62 -8.40 -2.14
C ASN A 17 36.21 -8.39 -2.74
N TYR A 18 35.44 -7.31 -2.56
CA TYR A 18 34.06 -7.19 -3.03
C TYR A 18 33.78 -5.82 -3.68
N PRO A 19 34.44 -5.49 -4.81
CA PRO A 19 34.30 -4.19 -5.48
C PRO A 19 32.85 -3.91 -5.92
N ASP A 20 32.10 -4.96 -6.26
CA ASP A 20 30.72 -4.87 -6.75
C ASP A 20 29.68 -4.57 -5.67
N LEU A 21 30.03 -4.67 -4.37
CA LEU A 21 29.10 -4.39 -3.26
C LEU A 21 28.98 -2.89 -2.94
N GLY A 22 29.90 -2.06 -3.45
CA GLY A 22 29.88 -0.62 -3.21
C GLY A 22 30.02 -0.23 -1.73
N VAL A 23 30.85 -0.96 -0.97
CA VAL A 23 31.08 -0.72 0.45
C VAL A 23 31.66 0.68 0.66
N GLN A 24 30.99 1.55 1.42
CA GLN A 24 31.48 2.90 1.70
C GLN A 24 32.22 2.97 3.03
N LYS A 25 31.60 2.44 4.10
CA LYS A 25 32.08 2.56 5.48
C LYS A 25 31.58 1.38 6.32
N VAL A 26 32.41 0.94 7.26
CA VAL A 26 32.01 0.01 8.34
C VAL A 26 32.09 0.76 9.67
N GLU A 27 31.01 0.75 10.44
CA GLU A 27 30.95 1.32 11.79
C GLU A 27 30.63 0.23 12.80
N MET A 28 31.19 0.33 14.00
CA MET A 28 30.84 -0.53 15.12
C MET A 28 29.79 0.16 15.97
N GLY A 29 28.61 -0.45 16.08
CA GLY A 29 27.58 -0.02 17.03
C GLY A 29 28.03 -0.28 18.48
N GLN A 30 27.43 0.46 19.42
CA GLN A 30 27.72 0.32 20.86
C GLN A 30 27.40 -1.09 21.38
N ASP A 31 26.54 -1.84 20.69
CA ASP A 31 26.12 -3.20 21.02
C ASP A 31 27.07 -4.29 20.50
N GLY A 32 28.25 -3.93 19.99
CA GLY A 32 29.23 -4.87 19.44
C GLY A 32 28.90 -5.42 18.04
N LYS A 33 27.82 -4.95 17.42
CA LYS A 33 27.43 -5.30 16.04
C LYS A 33 28.03 -4.31 15.03
N ALA A 34 28.51 -4.83 13.91
CA ALA A 34 29.02 -4.01 12.80
C ALA A 34 27.89 -3.58 11.87
N ALA A 35 27.80 -2.28 11.59
CA ALA A 35 26.93 -1.70 10.57
C ALA A 35 27.74 -1.45 9.31
N LEU A 36 27.33 -2.06 8.20
CA LEU A 36 27.93 -1.84 6.88
C LEU A 36 27.08 -0.86 6.08
N TYR A 37 27.71 0.22 5.61
CA TYR A 37 27.09 1.19 4.72
C TYR A 37 27.49 0.86 3.29
N LEU A 38 26.50 0.45 2.49
CA LEU A 38 26.67 0.01 1.11
C LEU A 38 25.98 1.00 0.16
N ARG A 39 26.60 1.26 -0.99
CA ARG A 39 25.96 1.83 -2.17
C ARG A 39 25.94 0.76 -3.26
N PRO A 40 25.01 -0.21 -3.18
CA PRO A 40 25.01 -1.35 -4.06
C PRO A 40 24.88 -0.90 -5.52
N THR A 41 25.63 -1.53 -6.41
CA THR A 41 25.46 -1.38 -7.86
C THR A 41 24.32 -2.30 -8.31
N ASP A 42 23.52 -1.89 -9.30
CA ASP A 42 22.26 -2.55 -9.71
C ASP A 42 22.37 -4.05 -9.98
N LYS A 43 23.57 -4.56 -10.30
CA LYS A 43 23.82 -5.96 -10.65
C LYS A 43 23.68 -6.98 -9.50
N LYS A 44 23.66 -6.58 -8.22
CA LYS A 44 23.62 -7.54 -7.08
C LYS A 44 22.49 -7.37 -6.07
N LEU A 45 21.54 -6.47 -6.30
CA LEU A 45 20.34 -6.35 -5.45
C LEU A 45 19.44 -7.60 -5.48
N ALA A 46 19.63 -8.50 -6.46
CA ALA A 46 18.88 -9.75 -6.60
C ALA A 46 19.45 -10.96 -5.82
N GLN A 47 20.62 -10.85 -5.18
CA GLN A 47 21.30 -12.00 -4.54
C GLN A 47 21.36 -11.95 -3.01
N LEU A 48 20.77 -10.93 -2.36
CA LEU A 48 20.72 -10.79 -0.91
C LEU A 48 19.29 -11.08 -0.42
N GLU A 49 18.83 -12.31 -0.56
CA GLU A 49 17.47 -12.74 -0.16
C GLU A 49 17.28 -12.93 1.36
N GLU A 50 18.34 -12.83 2.19
CA GLU A 50 18.25 -13.04 3.65
C GLU A 50 18.48 -11.79 4.52
N ALA A 51 18.68 -10.61 3.92
CA ALA A 51 18.77 -9.37 4.67
C ALA A 51 17.46 -8.58 4.54
N SER A 52 16.84 -8.21 5.67
CA SER A 52 15.75 -7.22 5.68
C SER A 52 16.31 -5.86 5.30
N VAL A 53 16.46 -5.61 4.00
CA VAL A 53 16.89 -4.33 3.47
C VAL A 53 15.76 -3.34 3.66
N ILE A 54 15.80 -2.60 4.77
CA ILE A 54 14.92 -1.44 4.98
C ILE A 54 15.37 -0.35 3.99
N ARG A 55 14.73 -0.32 2.82
CA ARG A 55 14.89 0.78 1.86
C ARG A 55 14.22 2.03 2.42
N ARG A 56 14.97 2.83 3.18
CA ARG A 56 14.58 4.21 3.45
C ARG A 56 14.88 5.02 2.21
N ASN A 57 13.96 5.02 1.24
CA ASN A 57 13.97 6.02 0.19
C ASN A 57 13.61 7.36 0.84
N PHE A 58 14.64 8.11 1.24
CA PHE A 58 14.44 9.52 1.56
C PHE A 58 14.04 10.19 0.26
N LEU A 59 12.79 10.65 0.16
CA LEU A 59 12.32 11.46 -0.97
C LEU A 59 13.28 12.66 -1.10
N VAL A 60 14.10 12.66 -2.14
CA VAL A 60 14.97 13.79 -2.45
C VAL A 60 14.09 14.88 -3.04
N ARG A 61 14.45 16.15 -2.82
CA ARG A 61 13.67 17.29 -3.33
C ARG A 61 13.49 17.25 -4.86
N GLU A 62 14.46 16.70 -5.56
CA GLU A 62 14.42 16.45 -7.01
C GLU A 62 13.36 15.41 -7.40
N ASP A 63 13.13 14.38 -6.57
CA ASP A 63 12.05 13.40 -6.78
C ASP A 63 10.67 14.02 -6.55
N LEU A 64 10.58 14.98 -5.61
CA LEU A 64 9.40 15.81 -5.37
C LEU A 64 9.13 16.81 -6.51
N ASP A 65 10.19 17.34 -7.13
CA ASP A 65 10.09 18.25 -8.28
C ASP A 65 9.72 17.48 -9.58
N LEU A 66 10.17 16.23 -9.74
CA LEU A 66 9.66 15.31 -10.79
C LEU A 66 8.21 14.88 -10.56
N LEU A 67 7.76 14.82 -9.30
CA LEU A 67 6.34 14.64 -8.96
C LEU A 67 5.50 15.89 -9.25
N GLN A 68 6.12 17.09 -9.31
CA GLN A 68 5.46 18.36 -9.65
C GLN A 68 5.13 18.50 -11.13
N GLU A 69 5.84 17.82 -12.04
CA GLU A 69 5.53 17.84 -13.48
C GLU A 69 4.22 17.11 -13.83
N LYS A 70 3.75 16.20 -12.95
CA LYS A 70 2.42 15.63 -13.07
C LYS A 70 1.41 16.65 -12.56
N LYS A 71 0.77 17.39 -13.50
CA LYS A 71 -0.42 18.24 -13.27
C LYS A 71 -1.07 17.93 -11.93
N THR A 72 -1.09 18.91 -11.03
CA THR A 72 -1.72 18.80 -9.71
C THR A 72 -3.11 18.21 -9.88
N ALA A 73 -3.58 17.39 -8.94
CA ALA A 73 -4.88 16.72 -9.07
C ALA A 73 -6.01 17.70 -9.47
N SER A 74 -5.94 18.94 -8.97
CA SER A 74 -6.88 20.03 -9.29
C SER A 74 -6.89 20.51 -10.75
N GLN A 75 -5.88 20.16 -11.56
CA GLN A 75 -5.70 20.58 -12.96
C GLN A 75 -6.05 19.47 -13.95
N LEU A 76 -6.30 18.25 -13.48
CA LEU A 76 -6.65 17.12 -14.33
C LEU A 76 -8.17 17.04 -14.52
N PRO A 77 -8.65 16.66 -15.72
CA PRO A 77 -10.04 16.26 -15.90
C PRO A 77 -10.43 15.12 -14.95
N ALA A 78 -11.68 15.12 -14.48
CA ALA A 78 -12.18 14.11 -13.54
C ALA A 78 -12.00 12.66 -14.04
N GLN A 79 -12.07 12.44 -15.36
CA GLN A 79 -11.85 11.12 -15.98
C GLN A 79 -10.40 10.65 -15.82
N ASP A 80 -9.43 11.54 -16.02
CA ASP A 80 -8.01 11.22 -15.88
C ASP A 80 -7.62 11.01 -14.41
N LEU A 81 -8.26 11.74 -13.49
CA LEU A 81 -8.12 11.51 -12.06
C LEU A 81 -8.61 10.13 -11.64
N TYR A 82 -9.80 9.74 -12.13
CA TYR A 82 -10.36 8.43 -11.86
C TYR A 82 -9.46 7.31 -12.39
N ARG A 83 -8.97 7.42 -13.63
CA ARG A 83 -8.03 6.43 -14.20
C ARG A 83 -6.74 6.36 -13.38
N ARG A 84 -6.16 7.51 -13.02
CA ARG A 84 -4.92 7.57 -12.24
C ARG A 84 -5.08 6.98 -10.84
N SER A 85 -6.22 7.22 -10.16
CA SER A 85 -6.45 6.63 -8.84
C SER A 85 -6.71 5.12 -8.92
N TYR A 86 -7.30 4.65 -10.02
CA TYR A 86 -7.44 3.22 -10.32
C TYR A 86 -6.07 2.54 -10.53
N GLU A 87 -5.22 3.13 -11.36
CA GLU A 87 -3.85 2.64 -11.60
C GLU A 87 -3.03 2.63 -10.29
N LEU A 88 -3.05 3.74 -9.54
CA LEU A 88 -2.34 3.85 -8.27
C LEU A 88 -2.76 2.81 -7.24
N TYR A 89 -4.04 2.42 -7.22
CA TYR A 89 -4.55 1.40 -6.32
C TYR A 89 -3.89 0.02 -6.57
N TRP A 90 -3.63 -0.32 -7.83
CA TRP A 90 -3.01 -1.59 -8.19
C TRP A 90 -1.49 -1.54 -8.25
N ASP A 91 -0.91 -0.40 -8.64
CA ASP A 91 0.53 -0.25 -8.84
C ASP A 91 1.30 0.09 -7.56
N ASN A 92 0.63 0.66 -6.54
CA ASN A 92 1.26 1.09 -5.30
C ASN A 92 0.69 0.34 -4.08
N ASP A 93 1.48 -0.61 -3.59
CA ASP A 93 1.13 -1.47 -2.44
C ASP A 93 0.69 -0.68 -1.20
N LEU A 94 1.37 0.43 -0.89
CA LEU A 94 1.03 1.24 0.28
C LEU A 94 -0.32 1.93 0.09
N TYR A 95 -0.54 2.56 -1.07
CA TYR A 95 -1.80 3.24 -1.38
C TYR A 95 -2.99 2.26 -1.38
N GLY A 96 -2.82 1.09 -2.03
CA GLY A 96 -3.81 0.01 -2.01
C GLY A 96 -4.10 -0.50 -0.60
N SER A 97 -3.07 -0.75 0.21
CA SER A 97 -3.23 -1.23 1.59
C SER A 97 -3.99 -0.26 2.49
N VAL A 98 -3.75 1.05 2.33
CA VAL A 98 -4.45 2.11 3.07
C VAL A 98 -5.93 2.14 2.69
N ILE A 99 -6.23 2.12 1.39
CA ILE A 99 -7.61 2.07 0.90
C ILE A 99 -8.33 0.83 1.43
N ASN A 100 -7.72 -0.35 1.33
CA ASN A 100 -8.30 -1.60 1.81
C ASN A 100 -8.56 -1.56 3.32
N THR A 101 -7.64 -0.99 4.08
CA THR A 101 -7.80 -0.85 5.54
C THR A 101 -8.96 0.09 5.87
N LEU A 102 -9.08 1.23 5.18
CA LEU A 102 -10.18 2.18 5.37
C LEU A 102 -11.53 1.59 4.96
N ALA A 103 -11.58 0.85 3.85
CA ALA A 103 -12.78 0.17 3.40
C ALA A 103 -13.23 -0.88 4.43
N ASN A 104 -12.31 -1.73 4.89
CA ASN A 104 -12.59 -2.75 5.92
C ASN A 104 -13.12 -2.15 7.23
N PHE A 105 -12.57 -1.03 7.68
CA PHE A 105 -13.08 -0.36 8.88
C PHE A 105 -14.47 0.24 8.68
N SER A 106 -14.75 0.77 7.49
CA SER A 106 -16.02 1.43 7.20
C SER A 106 -17.16 0.42 7.02
N MET A 107 -16.88 -0.74 6.44
CA MET A 107 -17.86 -1.82 6.28
C MET A 107 -18.38 -2.37 7.61
N LYS A 108 -17.50 -2.46 8.62
CA LYS A 108 -17.86 -2.99 9.95
C LYS A 108 -18.86 -2.13 10.72
N GLY A 109 -19.10 -0.90 10.30
CA GLY A 109 -20.06 0.01 10.93
C GLY A 109 -21.52 -0.25 10.59
N PHE A 110 -21.83 -1.17 9.66
CA PHE A 110 -23.22 -1.51 9.32
C PHE A 110 -23.76 -2.58 10.26
N GLU A 111 -24.35 -2.15 11.37
CA GLU A 111 -25.21 -2.99 12.19
C GLU A 111 -26.67 -2.78 11.79
N ASN A 112 -27.38 -3.88 11.53
CA ASN A 112 -28.77 -3.85 11.10
C ASN A 112 -29.71 -3.68 12.31
N ASP A 113 -29.86 -2.44 12.80
CA ASP A 113 -30.76 -2.10 13.91
C ASP A 113 -32.20 -1.84 13.40
N ILE A 114 -32.88 -2.91 12.99
CA ILE A 114 -34.29 -2.87 12.59
C ILE A 114 -35.16 -3.41 13.73
N GLY A 115 -36.01 -2.54 14.28
CA GLY A 115 -36.92 -2.89 15.38
C GLY A 115 -38.18 -3.67 14.95
N ASP A 116 -38.48 -3.74 13.65
CA ASP A 116 -39.61 -4.49 13.10
C ASP A 116 -39.14 -5.90 12.64
N PRO A 117 -39.67 -7.00 13.24
CA PRO A 117 -39.24 -8.35 12.90
C PRO A 117 -39.46 -8.74 11.43
N ASP A 118 -40.56 -8.31 10.80
CA ASP A 118 -40.88 -8.68 9.42
C ASP A 118 -39.95 -7.98 8.43
N ILE A 119 -39.67 -6.70 8.69
CA ILE A 119 -38.69 -5.92 7.91
C ILE A 119 -37.29 -6.48 8.12
N LYS A 120 -36.96 -6.90 9.35
CA LYS A 120 -35.67 -7.52 9.65
C LYS A 120 -35.47 -8.82 8.87
N HIS A 121 -36.46 -9.71 8.85
CA HIS A 121 -36.39 -10.95 8.10
C HIS A 121 -36.23 -10.73 6.59
N PHE A 122 -36.97 -9.76 6.04
CA PHE A 122 -36.80 -9.36 4.64
C PHE A 122 -35.38 -8.86 4.37
N PHE A 123 -34.87 -7.95 5.22
CA PHE A 123 -33.57 -7.33 5.02
C PHE A 123 -32.43 -8.34 5.18
N ASP A 124 -32.49 -9.23 6.17
CA ASP A 124 -31.48 -10.27 6.38
C ASP A 124 -31.44 -11.25 5.19
N SER A 125 -32.60 -11.60 4.63
CA SER A 125 -32.70 -12.43 3.41
C SER A 125 -32.17 -11.70 2.17
N TRP A 126 -32.50 -10.41 2.04
CA TRP A 126 -32.03 -9.56 0.96
C TRP A 126 -30.52 -9.36 0.98
N VAL A 127 -29.96 -9.09 2.16
CA VAL A 127 -28.51 -8.94 2.41
C VAL A 127 -27.75 -10.19 1.95
N ALA A 128 -28.29 -11.37 2.26
CA ALA A 128 -27.71 -12.63 1.82
C ALA A 128 -27.79 -12.81 0.28
N ASP A 129 -28.95 -12.54 -0.31
CA ASP A 129 -29.17 -12.71 -1.76
C ASP A 129 -28.35 -11.75 -2.62
N VAL A 130 -28.07 -10.54 -2.12
CA VAL A 130 -27.29 -9.51 -2.84
C VAL A 130 -25.80 -9.53 -2.51
N ASN A 131 -25.35 -10.45 -1.64
CA ASN A 131 -23.99 -10.45 -1.09
C ASN A 131 -23.58 -9.06 -0.58
N PHE A 132 -24.37 -8.53 0.36
CA PHE A 132 -24.27 -7.13 0.79
C PHE A 132 -22.88 -6.72 1.27
N GLU A 133 -22.11 -7.64 1.86
CA GLU A 133 -20.72 -7.38 2.25
C GLU A 133 -19.84 -7.03 1.05
N GLU A 134 -19.93 -7.78 -0.05
CA GLU A 134 -19.19 -7.50 -1.29
C GLU A 134 -19.65 -6.17 -1.91
N VAL A 135 -20.95 -5.86 -1.85
CA VAL A 135 -21.49 -4.57 -2.32
C VAL A 135 -20.94 -3.41 -1.49
N LEU A 136 -20.92 -3.54 -0.15
CA LEU A 136 -20.33 -2.54 0.73
C LEU A 136 -18.84 -2.37 0.47
N GLU A 137 -18.11 -3.45 0.25
CA GLU A 137 -16.69 -3.41 -0.11
C GLU A 137 -16.48 -2.58 -1.37
N TRP A 138 -17.22 -2.86 -2.45
CA TRP A 138 -17.10 -2.10 -3.69
C TRP A 138 -17.42 -0.62 -3.52
N VAL A 139 -18.48 -0.30 -2.76
CA VAL A 139 -18.87 1.07 -2.46
C VAL A 139 -17.74 1.81 -1.73
N TYR A 140 -17.16 1.21 -0.70
CA TYR A 140 -16.11 1.85 0.09
C TYR A 140 -14.77 1.92 -0.65
N LEU A 141 -14.41 0.89 -1.42
CA LEU A 141 -13.24 0.93 -2.29
C LEU A 141 -13.34 2.08 -3.30
N ASP A 142 -14.48 2.23 -3.98
CA ASP A 142 -14.70 3.34 -4.91
C ASP A 142 -14.71 4.71 -4.21
N PHE A 143 -15.32 4.79 -3.04
CA PHE A 143 -15.36 6.02 -2.26
C PHE A 143 -13.94 6.47 -1.83
N PHE A 144 -13.15 5.59 -1.24
CA PHE A 144 -11.81 5.95 -0.76
C PHE A 144 -10.79 6.12 -1.90
N ARG A 145 -10.99 5.45 -3.03
CA ARG A 145 -10.11 5.57 -4.21
C ARG A 145 -10.38 6.81 -5.04
N ALA A 146 -11.65 7.12 -5.31
CA ALA A 146 -12.03 8.15 -6.30
C ALA A 146 -13.02 9.20 -5.77
N GLY A 147 -13.53 9.06 -4.54
CA GLY A 147 -14.49 10.00 -3.95
C GLY A 147 -15.86 9.99 -4.62
N MET A 148 -16.12 9.04 -5.53
CA MET A 148 -17.36 8.94 -6.29
C MET A 148 -17.76 7.47 -6.40
N VAL A 149 -18.99 7.18 -6.02
CA VAL A 149 -19.61 5.85 -6.13
C VAL A 149 -20.78 5.94 -7.09
N LYS A 150 -20.86 5.00 -8.04
CA LYS A 150 -21.99 4.90 -8.97
C LYS A 150 -22.74 3.60 -8.71
N THR A 151 -23.98 3.72 -8.24
CA THR A 151 -24.88 2.58 -8.06
C THR A 151 -26.01 2.65 -9.07
N TYR A 152 -26.40 1.50 -9.62
CA TYR A 152 -27.53 1.39 -10.53
C TYR A 152 -28.71 0.81 -9.79
N LYS A 153 -29.83 1.55 -9.77
CA LYS A 153 -31.08 1.05 -9.19
C LYS A 153 -31.87 0.31 -10.26
N VAL A 154 -32.05 -0.99 -10.10
CA VAL A 154 -33.01 -1.77 -10.89
C VAL A 154 -34.34 -1.76 -10.15
N LEU A 155 -35.39 -1.23 -10.77
CA LEU A 155 -36.75 -1.27 -10.25
C LEU A 155 -37.43 -2.54 -10.74
N GLY A 156 -37.50 -3.57 -9.89
CA GLY A 156 -38.17 -4.83 -10.16
C GLY A 156 -38.84 -5.38 -8.91
N LYS A 157 -39.78 -6.32 -9.07
CA LYS A 157 -40.27 -7.10 -7.92
C LYS A 157 -39.12 -7.97 -7.41
N TYR A 158 -38.81 -7.86 -6.12
CA TYR A 158 -37.83 -8.73 -5.48
C TYR A 158 -38.47 -10.09 -5.21
N GLU A 159 -37.91 -11.13 -5.82
CA GLU A 159 -38.25 -12.53 -5.53
C GLU A 159 -37.03 -13.15 -4.83
N PRO A 160 -37.12 -13.48 -3.54
CA PRO A 160 -36.01 -14.06 -2.80
C PRO A 160 -35.60 -15.40 -3.41
N LYS A 161 -34.29 -15.62 -3.57
CA LYS A 161 -33.75 -16.86 -4.15
C LYS A 161 -33.73 -18.00 -3.15
N ILE A 162 -33.70 -17.68 -1.85
CA ILE A 162 -33.66 -18.67 -0.77
C ILE A 162 -34.98 -18.64 -0.02
N THR A 163 -35.74 -19.73 -0.14
CA THR A 163 -36.95 -20.00 0.64
C THR A 163 -36.58 -21.01 1.73
N HIS A 164 -36.66 -20.62 3.00
CA HIS A 164 -36.68 -21.55 4.13
C HIS A 164 -37.72 -21.10 5.16
#